data_AF-A0A1X1MMM4-F1
#
_entry.id   AF-A0A1X1MMM4-F1
#
_cell.length_a   1.000
_cell.length_b   1.000
_cell.length_c   1.000
_cell.angle_alpha   90.00
_cell.angle_beta   90.00
_cell.angle_gamma   90.00
#
_symmetry.space_group_name_H-M   'P 1'
#
loop_
_entity.id
_entity.type
_entity.pdbx_description
1 polymer ?
#
loop_
_entity_poly.entity_id
_entity_poly.type
_entity_poly.pdbx_seq_one_letter_code
_entity_poly.pdbx_strand_id
1 'polypeptide(L)' 'MINVIKELFIPKKDYAGRDIDVVIERLALQTNSTRYDWSYIKEESVYENTTTGSRVYPHELSKHAA' A
#
# COMPACT_ATOMS: atom_id res chain seq x y z
N MET A 1 -4.15 -25.76 1.36
CA MET A 1 -3.36 -25.57 0.13
C MET A 1 -3.93 -24.46 -0.79
N ILE A 2 -4.53 -23.41 -0.21
CA ILE A 2 -5.15 -22.27 -0.95
C ILE A 2 -4.28 -20.99 -0.88
N ASN A 3 -3.42 -20.85 0.15
CA ASN A 3 -2.61 -19.63 0.34
C ASN A 3 -1.57 -19.39 -0.76
N VAL A 4 -0.96 -20.45 -1.29
CA VAL A 4 0.10 -20.34 -2.32
C VAL A 4 -0.41 -19.68 -3.61
N ILE A 5 -1.69 -19.87 -3.95
CA ILE A 5 -2.27 -19.30 -5.17
C ILE A 5 -2.52 -17.80 -4.98
N LYS A 6 -2.89 -17.34 -3.77
CA LYS A 6 -3.15 -15.91 -3.52
C LYS A 6 -1.90 -15.06 -3.74
N GLU A 7 -0.72 -15.54 -3.33
CA GLU A 7 0.55 -14.82 -3.49
C GLU A 7 0.95 -14.58 -4.95
N LEU A 8 0.50 -15.43 -5.89
CA LEU A 8 0.76 -15.25 -7.33
C LEU A 8 -0.05 -14.10 -7.94
N PHE A 9 -1.20 -13.77 -7.37
CA PHE A 9 -2.12 -12.76 -7.91
C PHE A 9 -2.09 -11.43 -7.15
N ILE A 10 -1.49 -11.38 -5.97
CA ILE A 10 -1.30 -10.14 -5.22
C ILE A 10 -0.15 -9.36 -5.87
N PRO A 11 -0.41 -8.18 -6.45
CA PRO A 11 0.65 -7.31 -6.94
C PRO A 11 1.56 -6.96 -5.76
N LYS A 12 2.85 -7.24 -5.87
CA LYS A 12 3.85 -6.77 -4.90
C LYS A 12 4.26 -5.32 -5.14
N LYS A 13 3.96 -4.79 -6.34
CA LYS A 13 4.32 -3.45 -6.75
C LYS A 13 3.09 -2.63 -7.14
N ASP A 14 3.12 -1.34 -6.81
CA ASP A 14 2.17 -0.36 -7.30
C ASP A 14 2.41 -0.07 -8.80
N TYR A 15 1.54 0.73 -9.41
CA TYR A 15 1.71 1.11 -10.83
C TYR A 15 2.97 1.96 -11.09
N ALA A 16 3.51 2.60 -10.05
CA ALA A 16 4.74 3.38 -10.10
C ALA A 16 6.01 2.51 -9.90
N GLY A 17 5.85 1.19 -9.74
CA GLY A 17 6.92 0.22 -9.57
C GLY A 17 7.50 0.12 -8.14
N ARG A 18 6.86 0.74 -7.15
CA ARG A 18 7.26 0.72 -5.74
C ARG A 18 6.69 -0.51 -5.04
N ASP A 19 7.40 -1.03 -4.06
CA ASP A 19 6.92 -2.16 -3.26
C ASP A 19 5.76 -1.71 -2.36
N ILE A 20 4.61 -2.38 -2.49
CA ILE A 20 3.38 -2.03 -1.78
C ILE A 20 3.55 -2.18 -0.28
N ASP A 21 4.22 -3.24 0.19
CA ASP A 21 4.41 -3.50 1.61
C ASP A 21 5.30 -2.42 2.24
N VAL A 22 6.35 -2.01 1.54
CA VAL A 22 7.26 -0.94 1.99
C VAL A 22 6.53 0.41 2.08
N VAL A 23 5.67 0.72 1.11
CA VAL A 23 4.88 1.95 1.13
C VAL A 23 3.85 1.92 2.26
N ILE A 24 3.16 0.81 2.45
CA ILE A 24 2.21 0.62 3.57
C ILE A 24 2.90 0.80 4.92
N GLU A 25 4.09 0.22 5.10
CA GLU A 25 4.86 0.36 6.34
C GLU A 25 5.25 1.83 6.60
N ARG A 26 5.67 2.56 5.56
CA ARG A 26 5.97 3.99 5.67
C ARG A 26 4.74 4.84 5.98
N LEU A 27 3.62 4.58 5.32
CA LEU A 27 2.36 5.28 5.57
C LEU A 27 1.88 5.07 7.01
N ALA A 28 1.99 3.83 7.51
CA ALA A 28 1.71 3.50 8.90
C ALA A 28 2.57 4.32 9.87
N LEU A 29 3.89 4.35 9.64
CA LEU A 29 4.83 5.13 10.46
C LEU A 29 4.54 6.64 10.43
N GLN A 30 4.27 7.21 9.24
CA GLN A 30 4.03 8.64 9.07
C GLN A 30 2.71 9.11 9.69
N THR A 31 1.70 8.23 9.73
CA THR A 31 0.37 8.56 10.25
C THR A 31 0.13 8.04 11.67
N ASN A 32 1.15 7.47 12.31
CA ASN A 32 1.05 6.83 13.62
C ASN A 32 -0.09 5.78 13.67
N SER A 33 -0.23 5.01 12.60
CA SER A 33 -1.20 3.91 12.44
C SER A 33 -0.47 2.57 12.26
N THR A 34 -1.21 1.48 12.12
CA THR A 34 -0.63 0.15 11.94
C THR A 34 -0.58 -0.23 10.46
N ARG A 35 0.34 -1.12 10.08
CA ARG A 35 0.39 -1.66 8.70
C ARG A 35 -0.90 -2.35 8.27
N TYR A 36 -1.69 -2.84 9.22
CA TYR A 36 -2.95 -3.54 8.96
C TYR A 36 -4.11 -2.58 8.70
N ASP A 37 -3.94 -1.30 9.05
CA ASP A 37 -4.93 -0.26 8.73
C ASP A 37 -4.86 0.12 7.25
N TRP A 38 -3.73 -0.13 6.57
CA TRP A 38 -3.51 0.28 5.18
C TRP A 38 -3.67 -0.88 4.21
N SER A 39 -4.29 -0.60 3.07
CA SER A 39 -4.44 -1.54 1.96
C SER A 39 -4.22 -0.82 0.63
N TYR A 40 -3.60 -1.50 -0.33
CA TYR A 40 -3.49 -1.01 -1.69
C TYR A 40 -4.64 -1.54 -2.55
N ILE A 41 -5.45 -0.63 -3.09
CA ILE A 41 -6.56 -0.94 -4.00
C ILE A 41 -6.03 -0.80 -5.42
N LYS A 42 -5.95 -1.92 -6.13
CA LYS A 42 -5.32 -1.99 -7.46
C LYS A 42 -6.15 -1.27 -8.51
N GLU A 43 -7.47 -1.42 -8.45
CA GLU A 43 -8.45 -0.89 -9.39
C GLU A 43 -8.41 0.65 -9.45
N GLU A 44 -8.23 1.27 -8.29
CA GLU A 44 -8.13 2.72 -8.14
C GLU A 44 -6.68 3.22 -8.08
N SER A 45 -5.70 2.29 -8.01
CA SER A 45 -4.28 2.59 -7.84
C SER A 45 -4.03 3.54 -6.66
N VAL A 46 -4.58 3.20 -5.49
CA VAL A 46 -4.57 4.06 -4.29
C VAL A 46 -4.27 3.25 -3.04
N TYR A 47 -3.57 3.86 -2.09
CA TYR A 47 -3.43 3.35 -0.73
C TYR A 47 -4.55 3.92 0.12
N GLU A 48 -5.38 3.06 0.70
CA GLU A 48 -6.47 3.46 1.59
C GLU A 48 -6.19 3.00 3.01
N ASN A 49 -6.39 3.90 3.97
CA ASN A 49 -6.47 3.56 5.38
C ASN A 49 -7.92 3.18 5.70
N THR A 50 -8.13 1.91 6.00
CA THR A 50 -9.44 1.32 6.29
C THR A 50 -10.05 1.79 7.62
N THR A 51 -9.24 2.35 8.53
CA THR A 51 -9.68 2.86 9.82
C THR A 51 -10.11 4.33 9.72
N THR A 52 -9.39 5.16 8.97
CA THR A 52 -9.66 6.61 8.86
C THR A 52 -10.37 7.01 7.56
N GLY A 53 -10.40 6.12 6.55
CA GLY A 53 -10.86 6.42 5.19
C GLY A 53 -9.89 7.29 4.39
N SER A 54 -8.67 7.52 4.89
CA SER A 54 -7.67 8.36 4.21
C SER A 54 -7.15 7.66 2.95
N ARG A 55 -6.98 8.41 1.87
CA ARG A 55 -6.50 7.89 0.58
C ARG A 55 -5.23 8.62 0.18
N VAL A 56 -4.24 7.85 -0.28
CA VAL A 56 -2.95 8.36 -0.77
C VAL A 56 -2.63 7.72 -2.09
N TYR A 57 -2.43 8.54 -3.13
CA TYR A 57 -2.10 8.03 -4.45
C TYR A 57 -0.58 7.86 -4.61
N PRO A 58 -0.11 6.80 -5.31
CA PRO A 58 1.30 6.58 -5.55
C PRO A 58 2.06 7.74 -6.21
N HIS A 59 1.39 8.63 -6.96
CA HIS A 59 2.04 9.80 -7.56
C HIS A 59 2.25 10.94 -6.56
N GLU A 60 1.50 10.98 -5.46
CA GLU A 60 1.65 11.97 -4.38
C GLU A 60 2.81 11.62 -3.45
N LEU A 61 3.21 10.34 -3.43
CA LEU A 61 4.35 9.88 -2.68
C LEU A 61 5.64 10.43 -3.30
N SER A 62 6.32 11.32 -2.57
CA SER A 62 7.62 11.86 -2.98
C SER A 62 8.62 10.74 -3.26
N LYS A 63 9.32 10.81 -4.40
CA LYS A 63 10.42 9.89 -4.76
C LYS A 63 11.61 9.95 -3.78
N HIS A 64 11.69 10.99 -2.96
CA HIS A 64 12.85 11.33 -2.13
C HIS A 64 12.58 11.30 -0.62
N ALA A 65 11.46 10.73 -0.17
CA ALA A 65 11.30 10.41 1.25
C ALA A 65 12.14 9.15 1.54
N ALA A 66 13.46 9.36 1.67
CA ALA A 66 14.45 8.39 2.12
C ALA A 66 14.54 8.42 3.65
#